data_AF-A0A291IIH3-F1
#
_entry.id   AF-A0A291IIH3-F1
#
_cell.length_a   1.000
_cell.length_b   1.000
_cell.length_c   1.000
_cell.angle_alpha   90.00
_cell.angle_beta   90.00
_cell.angle_gamma   90.00
#
_symmetry.space_group_name_H-M   'P 1'
#
loop_
_entity.id
_entity.type
_entity.pdbx_description
1 polymer ?
#
loop_
_entity_poly.entity_id
_entity_poly.type
_entity_poly.pdbx_seq_one_letter_code
_entity_poly.pdbx_strand_id
1 'polypeptide(L)'
;MPSPSLNKKLTVTYSFWKKLLVLCLGLPLTLLLVWVGLSSNFYLLEVTVVVFGAYIFRQVAETLGTRSVTFFPDKILKNGWFGATEMPTHALALKVNKQDGVESLQFFHGTEKNTRESIPVAGWCLSEEHRLWLDSYRRNIYRIGDFSRAPSNNSAACVEFEKAVASFRFITILTILYLLVYVVCATYLSWHYPVFNGYAPTALVWPIRVLFVAAALAAYPLLRLQARLPLAERNYSQRVQRGHRQALRSALLANSVAWLGLPLCLLCGNKLDFYMMLLVGGVYHRDFYPRLSDWEQLLQVAPTNPAAAPIPRRSLQVSLALLGGLSLAGYAGQPADFRIRQDCTDANANPAECDNSHSGGHGGGSGSSYRGGSGDGHSGTRRGGFGSFGGSHGFFGG
;
A
#
# COMPACT_ATOMS: atom_id res chain seq x y z
N MET A 1 38.29 -31.05 -19.31
CA MET A 1 37.14 -30.65 -20.14
C MET A 1 35.99 -31.63 -19.89
N PRO A 2 34.87 -31.22 -19.26
CA PRO A 2 33.75 -32.12 -19.07
C PRO A 2 32.78 -32.09 -20.27
N SER A 3 32.31 -33.28 -20.62
CA SER A 3 31.46 -33.69 -21.74
C SER A 3 29.99 -33.20 -21.65
N PRO A 4 29.24 -33.21 -22.77
CA PRO A 4 27.96 -32.51 -22.92
C PRO A 4 26.80 -33.36 -22.40
N SER A 5 26.47 -33.23 -21.11
CA SER A 5 25.18 -33.67 -20.58
C SER A 5 24.20 -32.50 -20.60
N LEU A 6 23.50 -32.33 -21.72
CA LEU A 6 22.57 -31.24 -22.05
C LEU A 6 21.25 -31.19 -21.23
N ASN A 7 21.24 -31.72 -20.00
CA ASN A 7 20.04 -31.84 -19.15
C ASN A 7 20.31 -31.68 -17.65
N LYS A 8 21.22 -30.78 -17.25
CA LYS A 8 21.54 -30.59 -15.83
C LYS A 8 20.66 -29.53 -15.20
N LYS A 9 19.54 -29.93 -14.61
CA LYS A 9 18.78 -29.13 -13.65
C LYS A 9 19.73 -28.42 -12.68
N LEU A 10 19.63 -27.10 -12.55
CA LEU A 10 20.37 -26.32 -11.55
C LEU A 10 19.45 -26.00 -10.37
N THR A 11 19.84 -26.38 -9.15
CA THR A 11 19.10 -26.02 -7.94
C THR A 11 19.92 -25.00 -7.15
N VAL A 12 19.32 -23.85 -6.88
CA VAL A 12 19.93 -22.77 -6.12
C VAL A 12 19.20 -22.60 -4.80
N THR A 13 19.95 -22.59 -3.70
CA THR A 13 19.41 -22.43 -2.35
C THR A 13 19.94 -21.14 -1.71
N TYR A 14 19.11 -20.52 -0.87
CA TYR A 14 19.50 -19.32 -0.13
C TYR A 14 20.21 -19.72 1.16
N SER A 15 21.28 -19.01 1.50
CA SER A 15 22.00 -19.24 2.75
C SER A 15 21.11 -18.96 3.95
N PHE A 16 21.08 -19.90 4.89
CA PHE A 16 20.27 -19.81 6.10
C PHE A 16 20.67 -18.60 6.96
N TRP A 17 21.97 -18.38 7.16
CA TRP A 17 22.49 -17.25 7.94
C TRP A 17 22.10 -15.90 7.36
N LYS A 18 22.11 -15.77 6.03
CA LYS A 18 21.69 -14.53 5.37
C LYS A 18 20.21 -14.26 5.57
N LYS A 19 19.35 -15.30 5.49
CA LYS A 19 17.92 -15.19 5.81
C LYS A 19 17.67 -14.76 7.26
N LEU A 20 18.42 -15.34 8.19
CA LEU A 20 18.35 -14.97 9.61
C LEU A 20 18.72 -13.49 9.79
N LEU A 21 19.76 -13.01 9.12
CA LEU A 21 20.16 -11.60 9.15
C LEU A 21 19.04 -10.68 8.61
N VAL A 22 18.39 -11.04 7.50
CA VAL A 22 17.24 -10.28 6.97
C VAL A 22 16.11 -10.20 8.00
N LEU A 23 15.83 -11.31 8.67
CA LEU A 23 14.77 -11.39 9.67
C LEU A 23 15.10 -10.57 10.92
N CYS A 24 16.32 -10.70 11.44
CA CYS A 24 16.73 -10.11 12.72
C CYS A 24 17.13 -8.63 12.61
N LEU A 25 17.63 -8.17 11.46
CA LEU A 25 18.05 -6.77 11.27
C LEU A 25 17.09 -6.02 10.36
N GLY A 26 16.68 -6.63 9.24
CA GLY A 26 15.85 -5.95 8.25
C GLY A 26 14.47 -5.60 8.79
N LEU A 27 13.77 -6.57 9.39
CA LEU A 27 12.42 -6.35 9.89
C LEU A 27 12.38 -5.34 11.05
N PRO A 28 13.20 -5.44 12.11
CA PRO A 28 13.20 -4.45 13.18
C PRO A 28 13.61 -3.05 12.72
N LEU A 29 14.59 -2.93 11.82
CA LEU A 29 14.98 -1.63 11.26
C LEU A 29 13.83 -1.00 10.47
N THR A 30 13.09 -1.78 9.68
CA THR A 30 11.91 -1.25 8.96
C THR A 30 10.80 -0.80 9.89
N LEU A 31 10.54 -1.55 10.97
CA LEU A 31 9.55 -1.17 11.97
C LEU A 31 9.96 0.11 12.70
N LEU A 32 11.25 0.24 13.05
CA LEU A 32 11.79 1.44 13.68
C LEU A 32 11.68 2.65 12.75
N LEU A 33 12.02 2.49 11.46
CA LEU A 33 11.85 3.57 10.48
C LEU A 33 10.38 3.99 10.34
N VAL A 34 9.46 3.04 10.25
CA VAL A 34 8.01 3.32 10.20
C VAL A 34 7.53 4.02 11.47
N TRP A 35 7.98 3.57 12.63
CA TRP A 35 7.67 4.20 13.91
C TRP A 35 8.14 5.66 13.97
N VAL A 36 9.42 5.91 13.64
CA VAL A 36 10.01 7.25 13.60
C VAL A 36 9.28 8.13 12.58
N GLY A 37 8.99 7.60 11.39
CA GLY A 37 8.25 8.29 10.35
C GLY A 37 6.88 8.74 10.82
N LEU A 38 6.08 7.81 11.39
CA LEU A 38 4.73 8.08 11.91
C LEU A 38 4.72 9.04 13.11
N SER A 39 5.84 9.16 13.82
CA SER A 39 6.03 10.07 14.95
C SER A 39 6.49 11.47 14.55
N SER A 40 6.88 11.68 13.28
CA SER A 40 7.51 12.93 12.82
C SER A 40 6.55 14.11 12.61
N ASN A 41 5.22 13.87 12.61
CA ASN A 41 4.18 14.85 12.27
C ASN A 41 4.33 15.52 10.88
N PHE A 42 5.21 15.00 10.03
CA PHE A 42 5.41 15.48 8.66
C PHE A 42 4.75 14.50 7.69
N TYR A 43 3.50 14.80 7.29
CA TYR A 43 2.64 13.87 6.55
C TYR A 43 3.25 13.32 5.26
N LEU A 44 4.07 14.10 4.54
CA LEU A 44 4.77 13.63 3.35
C LEU A 44 5.80 12.55 3.70
N LEU A 45 6.55 12.71 4.79
CA LEU A 45 7.50 11.71 5.29
C LEU A 45 6.73 10.49 5.82
N GLU A 46 5.61 10.69 6.54
CA GLU A 46 4.77 9.59 7.01
C GLU A 46 4.31 8.69 5.85
N VAL A 47 3.73 9.27 4.80
CA VAL A 47 3.28 8.52 3.61
C VAL A 47 4.46 7.82 2.94
N THR A 48 5.57 8.53 2.76
CA THR A 48 6.78 7.98 2.10
C THR A 48 7.34 6.80 2.87
N VAL A 49 7.46 6.92 4.19
CA VAL A 49 7.99 5.88 5.06
C VAL A 49 7.04 4.69 5.14
N VAL A 50 5.71 4.89 5.19
CA VAL A 50 4.74 3.78 5.16
C VAL A 50 4.81 3.00 3.86
N VAL A 51 4.85 3.70 2.71
CA VAL A 51 4.96 3.06 1.38
C VAL A 51 6.30 2.34 1.25
N PHE A 52 7.39 2.97 1.68
CA PHE A 52 8.73 2.37 1.67
C PHE A 52 8.81 1.16 2.60
N GLY A 53 8.27 1.25 3.82
CA GLY A 53 8.18 0.15 4.77
C GLY A 53 7.41 -1.04 4.21
N ALA A 54 6.27 -0.80 3.55
CA ALA A 54 5.51 -1.85 2.87
C ALA A 54 6.31 -2.49 1.72
N TYR A 55 7.08 -1.71 0.97
CA TYR A 55 7.99 -2.19 -0.06
C TYR A 55 9.10 -3.09 0.52
N ILE A 56 9.79 -2.65 1.57
CA ILE A 56 10.84 -3.46 2.19
C ILE A 56 10.27 -4.72 2.85
N PHE A 57 9.16 -4.60 3.59
CA PHE A 57 8.48 -5.75 4.18
C PHE A 57 8.16 -6.81 3.13
N ARG A 58 7.67 -6.38 1.95
CA ARG A 58 7.44 -7.28 0.83
C ARG A 58 8.73 -7.96 0.35
N GLN A 59 9.83 -7.22 0.18
CA GLN A 59 11.11 -7.80 -0.24
C GLN A 59 11.63 -8.83 0.78
N VAL A 60 11.50 -8.52 2.07
CA VAL A 60 11.85 -9.43 3.17
C VAL A 60 10.98 -10.68 3.13
N ALA A 61 9.66 -10.52 3.00
CA ALA A 61 8.71 -11.64 2.92
C ALA A 61 8.96 -12.54 1.70
N GLU A 62 9.25 -11.96 0.53
CA GLU A 62 9.61 -12.73 -0.67
C GLU A 62 10.92 -13.52 -0.49
N THR A 63 11.91 -12.92 0.18
CA THR A 63 13.22 -13.56 0.44
C THR A 63 13.12 -14.70 1.45
N LEU A 64 12.43 -14.47 2.57
CA LEU A 64 12.20 -15.47 3.61
C LEU A 64 11.30 -16.61 3.13
N GLY A 65 10.27 -16.26 2.34
CA GLY A 65 9.32 -17.21 1.76
C GLY A 65 9.94 -18.16 0.74
N THR A 66 11.05 -17.79 0.10
CA THR A 66 11.71 -18.59 -0.94
C THR A 66 12.61 -19.65 -0.33
N ARG A 67 12.31 -20.94 -0.51
CA ARG A 67 13.14 -22.05 -0.03
C ARG A 67 14.27 -22.37 -1.00
N SER A 68 13.94 -22.59 -2.26
CA SER A 68 14.90 -22.90 -3.33
C SER A 68 14.36 -22.46 -4.69
N VAL A 69 15.25 -22.16 -5.62
CA VAL A 69 14.91 -21.90 -7.02
C VAL A 69 15.59 -22.95 -7.88
N THR A 70 14.80 -23.73 -8.61
CA THR A 70 15.25 -24.78 -9.51
C THR A 70 15.05 -24.34 -10.95
N PHE A 71 16.12 -24.38 -11.74
CA PHE A 71 16.16 -24.04 -13.15
C PHE A 71 16.23 -25.32 -13.97
N PHE A 72 15.30 -25.47 -14.90
CA PHE A 72 15.24 -26.50 -15.92
C PHE A 72 15.35 -25.84 -17.30
N PRO A 73 15.76 -26.57 -18.35
CA PRO A 73 15.84 -25.99 -19.69
C PRO A 73 14.50 -25.40 -20.18
N ASP A 74 13.39 -26.02 -19.81
CA ASP A 74 12.01 -25.71 -20.23
C ASP A 74 11.23 -24.84 -19.23
N LYS A 75 11.68 -24.76 -17.97
CA LYS A 75 10.98 -24.04 -16.90
C LYS A 75 11.85 -23.59 -15.73
N ILE A 76 11.37 -22.60 -14.99
CA ILE A 76 11.92 -22.16 -13.71
C ILE A 76 10.87 -22.42 -12.63
N LEU A 77 11.27 -23.17 -11.60
CA LEU A 77 10.43 -23.52 -10.46
C LEU A 77 10.98 -22.84 -9.22
N LYS A 78 10.23 -21.89 -8.66
CA LYS A 78 10.53 -21.27 -7.36
C LYS A 78 9.70 -21.96 -6.30
N ASN A 79 10.37 -22.70 -5.43
CA ASN A 79 9.73 -23.38 -4.30
C ASN A 79 9.75 -22.46 -3.09
N GLY A 80 8.57 -22.04 -2.64
CA GLY A 80 8.41 -21.36 -1.36
C GLY A 80 7.85 -22.27 -0.28
N TRP A 81 7.87 -21.79 0.97
CA TRP A 81 7.14 -22.41 2.09
C TRP A 81 5.63 -22.50 1.85
N PHE A 82 5.17 -21.70 0.90
CA PHE A 82 3.80 -21.37 0.62
C PHE A 82 3.35 -21.88 -0.77
N GLY A 83 4.06 -22.86 -1.30
CA GLY A 83 3.80 -23.46 -2.61
C GLY A 83 4.87 -23.11 -3.63
N ALA A 84 4.75 -23.73 -4.80
CA ALA A 84 5.66 -23.55 -5.91
C ALA A 84 5.06 -22.60 -6.96
N THR A 85 5.88 -21.71 -7.51
CA THR A 85 5.55 -20.92 -8.69
C THR A 85 6.40 -21.40 -9.86
N GLU A 86 5.73 -21.81 -10.93
CA GLU A 86 6.35 -22.28 -12.18
C GLU A 86 6.28 -21.18 -13.23
N MET A 87 7.37 -20.97 -13.95
CA MET A 87 7.46 -20.03 -15.05
C MET A 87 8.10 -20.73 -16.26
N PRO A 88 7.47 -20.70 -17.44
CA PRO A 88 8.05 -21.35 -18.61
C PRO A 88 9.22 -20.53 -19.18
N THR A 89 10.19 -21.20 -19.84
CA THR A 89 11.40 -20.53 -20.37
C THR A 89 11.29 -20.08 -21.83
N HIS A 90 10.23 -20.47 -22.55
CA HIS A 90 10.09 -20.19 -23.99
C HIS A 90 9.99 -18.69 -24.34
N ALA A 91 9.62 -17.83 -23.39
CA ALA A 91 9.61 -16.38 -23.53
C ALA A 91 10.29 -15.70 -22.34
N LEU A 92 11.46 -16.19 -21.92
CA LEU A 92 12.18 -15.66 -20.77
C LEU A 92 12.71 -14.24 -21.07
N ALA A 93 12.31 -13.26 -20.26
CA ALA A 93 12.97 -11.96 -20.17
C ALA A 93 13.72 -11.86 -18.83
N LEU A 94 14.87 -11.21 -18.83
CA LEU A 94 15.70 -11.07 -17.64
C LEU A 94 16.07 -9.61 -17.40
N LYS A 95 15.87 -9.16 -16.16
CA LYS A 95 16.44 -7.92 -15.65
C LYS A 95 17.57 -8.25 -14.68
N VAL A 96 18.75 -7.73 -14.97
CA VAL A 96 19.91 -7.80 -14.08
C VAL A 96 20.00 -6.48 -13.34
N ASN A 97 19.92 -6.53 -12.02
CA ASN A 97 20.13 -5.36 -11.17
C ASN A 97 21.42 -5.56 -10.38
N LYS A 98 22.46 -4.82 -10.77
CA LYS A 98 23.77 -4.82 -10.11
C LYS A 98 23.78 -3.71 -9.07
N GLN A 99 23.83 -4.08 -7.80
CA GLN A 99 24.09 -3.16 -6.69
C GLN A 99 25.36 -3.64 -5.99
N ASP A 100 26.37 -2.77 -5.88
CA ASP A 100 27.62 -3.00 -5.16
C ASP A 100 28.34 -4.33 -5.51
N GLY A 101 28.44 -4.65 -6.81
CA GLY A 101 29.05 -5.90 -7.28
C GLY A 101 28.20 -7.17 -7.04
N VAL A 102 27.03 -7.02 -6.44
CA VAL A 102 26.07 -8.10 -6.21
C VAL A 102 24.97 -8.05 -7.26
N GLU A 103 24.94 -9.07 -8.12
CA GLU A 103 23.94 -9.19 -9.18
C GLU A 103 22.69 -9.87 -8.63
N SER A 104 21.60 -9.10 -8.50
CA SER A 104 20.25 -9.64 -8.33
C SER A 104 19.60 -9.83 -9.69
N LEU A 105 18.95 -10.98 -9.87
CA LEU A 105 18.38 -11.39 -11.16
C LEU A 105 16.87 -11.46 -11.02
N GLN A 106 16.13 -10.91 -11.97
CA GLN A 106 14.68 -11.01 -12.01
C GLN A 106 14.23 -11.56 -13.35
N PHE A 107 13.67 -12.77 -13.32
CA PHE A 107 13.17 -13.46 -14.50
C PHE A 107 11.69 -13.14 -14.71
N PHE A 108 11.29 -12.91 -15.95
CA PHE A 108 9.93 -12.59 -16.36
C PHE A 108 9.49 -13.50 -17.51
N HIS A 109 8.18 -13.74 -17.61
CA HIS A 109 7.55 -14.35 -18.77
C HIS A 109 7.07 -13.27 -19.74
N GLY A 110 7.60 -13.29 -20.96
CA GLY A 110 7.31 -12.39 -22.07
C GLY A 110 7.94 -10.99 -21.92
N THR A 111 7.43 -10.20 -20.99
CA THR A 111 7.76 -8.77 -20.84
C THR A 111 8.13 -8.43 -19.40
N GLU A 112 9.05 -7.48 -19.21
CA GLU A 112 9.43 -6.96 -17.88
C GLU A 112 8.25 -6.33 -17.11
N LYS A 113 7.17 -5.97 -17.84
CA LYS A 113 5.94 -5.44 -17.26
C LYS A 113 5.15 -6.51 -16.50
N ASN A 114 5.42 -7.80 -16.71
CA ASN A 114 4.78 -8.92 -16.01
C ASN A 114 5.37 -9.14 -14.61
N THR A 115 5.29 -8.10 -13.78
CA THR A 115 5.89 -8.08 -12.43
C THR A 115 5.28 -9.12 -11.48
N ARG A 116 4.04 -9.56 -11.74
CA ARG A 116 3.29 -10.49 -10.88
C ARG A 116 3.74 -11.94 -11.03
N GLU A 117 4.17 -12.33 -12.23
CA GLU A 117 4.67 -13.69 -12.52
C GLU A 117 6.19 -13.75 -12.53
N SER A 118 6.85 -12.66 -12.14
CA SER A 118 8.30 -12.61 -12.09
C SER A 118 8.87 -13.48 -10.97
N ILE A 119 10.01 -14.12 -11.25
CA ILE A 119 10.80 -14.86 -10.27
C ILE A 119 12.04 -14.02 -9.94
N PRO A 120 12.02 -13.25 -8.84
CA PRO A 120 13.21 -12.59 -8.36
C PRO A 120 14.14 -13.60 -7.67
N VAL A 121 15.43 -13.45 -7.93
CA VAL A 121 16.53 -14.19 -7.32
C VAL A 121 17.48 -13.18 -6.69
N ALA A 122 17.43 -13.10 -5.36
CA ALA A 122 18.26 -12.23 -4.56
C ALA A 122 19.72 -12.75 -4.54
N GLY A 123 20.57 -12.20 -5.41
CA GLY A 123 21.98 -12.61 -5.51
C GLY A 123 22.75 -12.46 -4.21
N TRP A 124 22.43 -11.46 -3.40
CA TRP A 124 23.04 -11.25 -2.08
C TRP A 124 22.75 -12.38 -1.10
N CYS A 125 21.62 -13.10 -1.26
CA CYS A 125 21.26 -14.27 -0.43
C CYS A 125 21.89 -15.59 -0.89
N LEU A 126 22.56 -15.60 -2.06
CA LEU A 126 23.24 -16.77 -2.59
C LEU A 126 24.67 -16.91 -2.04
N SER A 127 25.20 -18.13 -2.04
CA SER A 127 26.65 -18.33 -1.93
C SER A 127 27.34 -17.93 -3.24
N GLU A 128 28.62 -17.61 -3.16
CA GLU A 128 29.40 -17.20 -4.33
C GLU A 128 29.44 -18.27 -5.42
N GLU A 129 29.60 -19.54 -5.04
CA GLU A 129 29.53 -20.68 -5.95
C GLU A 129 28.20 -20.76 -6.70
N HIS A 130 27.08 -20.65 -5.98
CA HIS A 130 25.75 -20.67 -6.60
C HIS A 130 25.53 -19.50 -7.56
N ARG A 131 26.14 -18.34 -7.30
CA ARG A 131 26.08 -17.19 -8.21
C ARG A 131 26.83 -17.49 -9.50
N LEU A 132 28.05 -18.05 -9.41
CA LEU A 132 28.84 -18.44 -10.58
C LEU A 132 28.15 -19.53 -11.40
N TRP A 133 27.56 -20.53 -10.74
CA TRP A 133 26.78 -21.57 -11.42
C TRP A 133 25.55 -21.00 -12.12
N LEU A 134 24.85 -20.06 -11.48
CA LEU A 134 23.68 -19.42 -12.06
C LEU A 134 24.04 -18.55 -13.27
N ASP A 135 25.13 -17.79 -13.20
CA ASP A 135 25.62 -16.99 -14.33
C ASP A 135 26.07 -17.87 -15.50
N SER A 136 26.81 -18.95 -15.22
CA SER A 136 27.19 -19.95 -16.22
C SER A 136 25.97 -20.62 -16.86
N TYR A 137 24.98 -21.03 -16.05
CA TYR A 137 23.77 -21.68 -16.53
C TYR A 137 22.94 -20.74 -17.41
N ARG A 138 22.79 -19.47 -17.00
CA ARG A 138 22.10 -18.44 -17.78
C ARG A 138 22.72 -18.27 -19.16
N ARG A 139 24.04 -18.12 -19.22
CA ARG A 139 24.77 -17.86 -20.48
C ARG A 139 24.76 -19.09 -21.39
N ASN A 140 24.92 -20.29 -20.81
CA ASN A 140 25.11 -21.51 -21.59
C ASN A 140 23.79 -22.20 -22.00
N ILE A 141 22.80 -22.25 -21.10
CA ILE A 141 21.54 -22.96 -21.34
C ILE A 141 20.47 -22.03 -21.90
N TYR A 142 20.21 -20.91 -21.24
CA TYR A 142 19.20 -19.96 -21.73
C TYR A 142 19.71 -19.05 -22.85
N ARG A 143 21.03 -19.04 -23.11
CA ARG A 143 21.68 -18.18 -24.12
C ARG A 143 21.36 -16.69 -23.92
N ILE A 144 21.11 -16.29 -22.66
CA ILE A 144 20.84 -14.90 -22.29
C ILE A 144 22.18 -14.25 -21.93
N GLY A 145 22.74 -13.51 -22.88
CA GLY A 145 23.96 -12.72 -22.70
C GLY A 145 23.74 -11.43 -21.90
N ASP A 146 24.74 -10.56 -21.87
CA ASP A 146 24.69 -9.25 -21.19
C ASP A 146 23.79 -8.24 -21.92
N PHE A 147 23.44 -8.52 -23.19
CA PHE A 147 22.46 -7.74 -23.94
C PHE A 147 21.05 -8.13 -23.53
N SER A 148 20.44 -7.27 -22.72
CA SER A 148 19.06 -7.28 -22.24
C SER A 148 18.01 -7.11 -23.36
N ARG A 149 18.14 -7.81 -24.49
CA ARG A 149 17.02 -7.91 -25.43
C ARG A 149 16.11 -9.01 -24.93
N ALA A 150 15.07 -8.61 -24.20
CA ALA A 150 13.86 -9.41 -24.11
C ALA A 150 13.50 -9.82 -25.55
N PRO A 151 13.33 -11.12 -25.85
CA PRO A 151 12.74 -11.49 -27.13
C PRO A 151 11.43 -10.71 -27.23
N SER A 152 11.30 -9.85 -28.24
CA SER A 152 10.08 -9.08 -28.46
C SER A 152 8.98 -10.08 -28.78
N ASN A 153 8.27 -10.53 -27.76
CA ASN A 153 7.19 -11.47 -27.93
C ASN A 153 6.02 -10.67 -28.49
N ASN A 154 6.00 -10.49 -29.82
CA ASN A 154 4.99 -9.74 -30.56
C ASN A 154 3.65 -10.51 -30.65
N SER A 155 3.38 -11.39 -29.69
CA SER A 155 2.11 -12.10 -29.62
C SER A 155 1.00 -11.09 -29.39
N ALA A 156 -0.16 -11.34 -29.99
CA ALA A 156 -1.34 -10.50 -29.79
C ALA A 156 -1.69 -10.37 -28.29
N ALA A 157 -1.44 -11.42 -27.50
CA ALA A 157 -1.61 -11.43 -26.06
C ALA A 157 -0.66 -10.46 -25.33
N CYS A 158 0.60 -10.37 -25.76
CA CYS A 158 1.55 -9.42 -25.18
C CYS A 158 1.11 -7.98 -25.44
N VAL A 159 0.72 -7.65 -26.67
CA VAL A 159 0.27 -6.29 -27.05
C VAL A 159 -0.96 -5.87 -26.25
N GLU A 160 -1.96 -6.74 -26.14
CA GLU A 160 -3.16 -6.43 -25.35
C GLU A 160 -2.87 -6.40 -23.84
N PHE A 161 -2.00 -7.27 -23.34
CA PHE A 161 -1.52 -7.21 -21.95
C PHE A 161 -0.86 -5.86 -21.63
N GLU A 162 -0.01 -5.33 -22.52
CA GLU A 162 0.65 -4.05 -22.30
C GLU A 162 -0.34 -2.89 -22.18
N LYS A 163 -1.40 -2.90 -22.99
CA LYS A 163 -2.50 -1.91 -22.90
C LYS A 163 -3.22 -2.02 -21.56
N ALA A 164 -3.51 -3.23 -21.10
CA ALA A 164 -4.15 -3.45 -19.81
C ALA A 164 -3.26 -2.99 -18.64
N VAL A 165 -1.96 -3.24 -18.72
CA VAL A 165 -0.96 -2.73 -17.76
C VAL A 165 -0.93 -1.21 -17.75
N ALA A 166 -1.03 -0.56 -18.91
CA ALA A 166 -1.09 0.90 -18.98
C ALA A 166 -2.30 1.47 -18.23
N SER A 167 -3.47 0.81 -18.32
CA SER A 167 -4.66 1.19 -17.54
C SER A 167 -4.41 1.09 -16.03
N PHE A 168 -3.77 0.01 -15.56
CA PHE A 168 -3.41 -0.12 -14.15
C PHE A 168 -2.47 0.99 -13.69
N ARG A 169 -1.43 1.29 -14.47
CA ARG A 169 -0.48 2.39 -14.19
C ARG A 169 -1.18 3.74 -14.13
N PHE A 170 -2.12 4.00 -15.04
CA PHE A 170 -2.91 5.22 -15.03
C PHE A 170 -3.70 5.38 -13.72
N ILE A 171 -4.37 4.32 -13.24
CA ILE A 171 -5.08 4.37 -11.94
C ILE A 171 -4.09 4.51 -10.77
N THR A 172 -2.90 3.91 -10.85
CA THR A 172 -1.84 4.12 -9.84
C THR A 172 -1.43 5.60 -9.79
N ILE A 173 -1.26 6.26 -10.94
CA ILE A 173 -0.95 7.70 -11.01
C ILE A 173 -2.07 8.53 -10.38
N LEU A 174 -3.34 8.21 -10.65
CA LEU A 174 -4.47 8.86 -9.98
C LEU A 174 -4.44 8.66 -8.47
N THR A 175 -4.01 7.48 -8.01
CA THR A 175 -3.89 7.20 -6.59
C THR A 175 -2.74 8.00 -5.95
N ILE A 176 -1.63 8.20 -6.67
CA ILE A 176 -0.54 9.09 -6.22
C ILE A 176 -1.04 10.54 -6.13
N LEU A 177 -1.82 11.01 -7.10
CA LEU A 177 -2.45 12.33 -7.03
C LEU A 177 -3.38 12.44 -5.82
N TYR A 178 -4.16 11.40 -5.54
CA TYR A 178 -5.01 11.32 -4.35
C TYR A 178 -4.19 11.34 -3.05
N LEU A 179 -3.02 10.70 -3.00
CA LEU A 179 -2.10 10.81 -1.85
C LEU A 179 -1.63 12.25 -1.64
N LEU A 180 -1.37 12.98 -2.72
CA LEU A 180 -1.02 14.40 -2.64
C LEU A 180 -2.18 15.24 -2.09
N VAL A 181 -3.42 14.97 -2.52
CA VAL A 181 -4.62 15.59 -1.93
C VAL A 181 -4.71 15.31 -0.43
N TYR A 182 -4.45 14.07 0.01
CA TYR A 182 -4.38 13.74 1.44
C TYR A 182 -3.34 14.56 2.17
N VAL A 183 -2.11 14.68 1.64
CA VAL A 183 -1.05 15.48 2.29
C VAL A 183 -1.48 16.94 2.44
N VAL A 184 -2.10 17.52 1.42
CA VAL A 184 -2.61 18.90 1.47
C VAL A 184 -3.71 19.02 2.54
N CYS A 185 -4.71 18.13 2.53
CA CYS A 185 -5.79 18.14 3.52
C CYS A 185 -5.29 17.94 4.95
N ALA A 186 -4.39 16.98 5.19
CA ALA A 186 -3.83 16.69 6.50
C ALA A 186 -2.99 17.87 7.02
N THR A 187 -2.19 18.49 6.16
CA THR A 187 -1.40 19.69 6.50
C THR A 187 -2.32 20.85 6.85
N TYR A 188 -3.33 21.12 6.02
CA TYR A 188 -4.32 22.16 6.27
C TYR A 188 -5.04 21.97 7.61
N LEU A 189 -5.51 20.74 7.89
CA LEU A 189 -6.16 20.42 9.16
C LEU A 189 -5.23 20.61 10.35
N SER A 190 -3.96 20.20 10.23
CA SER A 190 -2.98 20.37 11.31
C SER A 190 -2.61 21.83 11.59
N TRP A 191 -2.74 22.71 10.59
CA TRP A 191 -2.51 24.14 10.77
C TRP A 191 -3.70 24.85 11.41
N HIS A 192 -4.92 24.49 11.02
CA HIS A 192 -6.12 25.17 11.50
C HIS A 192 -6.68 24.62 12.80
N TYR A 193 -6.46 23.33 13.08
CA TYR A 193 -7.00 22.67 14.26
C TYR A 193 -5.86 22.13 15.13
N PRO A 194 -5.74 22.57 16.40
CA PRO A 194 -4.75 22.01 17.32
C PRO A 194 -5.04 20.53 17.62
N VAL A 195 -6.33 20.15 17.61
CA VAL A 195 -6.78 18.77 17.72
C VAL A 195 -7.96 18.56 16.77
N PHE A 196 -7.85 17.59 15.86
CA PHE A 196 -8.91 17.21 14.95
C PHE A 196 -9.45 15.81 15.31
N ASN A 197 -10.65 15.76 15.88
CA ASN A 197 -11.30 14.50 16.31
C ASN A 197 -12.18 13.87 15.22
N GLY A 198 -12.14 14.41 14.00
CA GLY A 198 -13.04 14.03 12.94
C GLY A 198 -14.38 14.78 12.96
N TYR A 199 -15.12 14.66 11.86
CA TYR A 199 -16.45 15.27 11.71
C TYR A 199 -17.58 14.42 12.29
N ALA A 200 -17.35 13.13 12.59
CA ALA A 200 -18.39 12.25 13.10
C ALA A 200 -18.60 12.42 14.61
N PRO A 201 -19.84 12.32 15.11
CA PRO A 201 -20.11 12.20 16.55
C PRO A 201 -19.37 10.99 17.13
N THR A 202 -18.82 11.14 18.34
CA THR A 202 -18.03 10.08 19.02
C THR A 202 -18.76 8.74 19.10
N ALA A 203 -20.07 8.74 19.33
CA ALA A 203 -20.90 7.53 19.36
C ALA A 203 -20.98 6.79 18.01
N LEU A 204 -20.79 7.49 16.89
CA LEU A 204 -20.86 6.93 15.53
C LEU A 204 -19.50 6.55 14.94
N VAL A 205 -18.39 6.93 15.58
CA VAL A 205 -17.03 6.63 15.10
C VAL A 205 -16.83 5.12 14.92
N TRP A 206 -17.21 4.32 15.92
CA TRP A 206 -17.03 2.87 15.87
C TRP A 206 -17.89 2.20 14.78
N PRO A 207 -19.22 2.46 14.69
CA PRO A 207 -20.03 1.97 13.57
C PRO A 207 -19.49 2.36 12.19
N ILE A 208 -19.03 3.61 12.02
CA ILE A 208 -18.48 4.09 10.75
C ILE A 208 -17.21 3.32 10.38
N ARG A 209 -16.27 3.14 11.33
CA ARG A 209 -15.06 2.34 11.11
C ARG A 209 -15.39 0.91 10.70
N VAL A 210 -16.31 0.26 11.41
CA VAL A 210 -16.74 -1.11 11.09
C VAL A 210 -17.36 -1.18 9.70
N LEU A 211 -18.21 -0.22 9.32
CA LEU A 211 -18.82 -0.17 8.00
C LEU A 211 -17.76 -0.06 6.88
N PHE A 212 -16.77 0.81 7.05
CA PHE A 212 -15.70 1.00 6.06
C PHE A 212 -14.79 -0.23 5.98
N VAL A 213 -14.43 -0.85 7.10
CA VAL A 213 -13.67 -2.11 7.12
C VAL A 213 -14.46 -3.24 6.48
N ALA A 214 -15.76 -3.35 6.76
CA ALA A 214 -16.64 -4.31 6.11
C ALA A 214 -16.72 -4.08 4.60
N ALA A 215 -16.80 -2.84 4.14
CA ALA A 215 -16.76 -2.49 2.72
C ALA A 215 -15.42 -2.88 2.07
N ALA A 216 -14.30 -2.63 2.73
CA ALA A 216 -12.97 -3.04 2.27
C ALA A 216 -12.83 -4.56 2.18
N LEU A 217 -13.39 -5.31 3.14
CA LEU A 217 -13.44 -6.77 3.09
C LEU A 217 -14.37 -7.28 1.98
N ALA A 218 -15.53 -6.65 1.78
CA ALA A 218 -16.50 -6.99 0.75
C ALA A 218 -16.00 -6.69 -0.68
N ALA A 219 -15.07 -5.75 -0.84
CA ALA A 219 -14.41 -5.50 -2.13
C ALA A 219 -13.63 -6.73 -2.64
N TYR A 220 -13.09 -7.55 -1.74
CA TYR A 220 -12.34 -8.75 -2.12
C TYR A 220 -13.16 -9.81 -2.89
N PRO A 221 -14.30 -10.31 -2.38
CA PRO A 221 -15.11 -11.26 -3.13
C PRO A 221 -15.63 -10.64 -4.43
N LEU A 222 -15.95 -9.35 -4.47
CA LEU A 222 -16.33 -8.66 -5.71
C LEU A 222 -15.20 -8.69 -6.74
N LEU A 223 -13.97 -8.36 -6.34
CA LEU A 223 -12.79 -8.47 -7.20
C LEU A 223 -12.57 -9.92 -7.66
N ARG A 224 -12.77 -10.90 -6.77
CA ARG A 224 -12.63 -12.33 -7.10
C ARG A 224 -13.67 -12.79 -8.12
N LEU A 225 -14.90 -12.31 -8.02
CA LEU A 225 -15.98 -12.59 -8.97
C LEU A 225 -15.67 -11.97 -10.34
N GLN A 226 -15.15 -10.73 -10.37
CA GLN A 226 -14.79 -10.04 -11.60
C GLN A 226 -13.56 -10.63 -12.30
N ALA A 227 -12.61 -11.18 -11.53
CA ALA A 227 -11.39 -11.78 -12.04
C ALA A 227 -11.56 -13.25 -12.49
N ARG A 228 -12.79 -13.70 -12.75
CA ARG A 228 -13.07 -14.98 -13.43
C ARG A 228 -13.08 -14.71 -14.93
N LEU A 229 -12.19 -15.39 -15.68
CA LEU A 229 -12.12 -15.27 -17.13
C LEU A 229 -13.35 -15.94 -17.78
N PRO A 230 -14.18 -15.21 -18.55
CA PRO A 230 -15.27 -15.81 -19.30
C PRO A 230 -14.71 -16.39 -20.60
N LEU A 231 -14.38 -17.68 -20.60
CA LEU A 231 -13.89 -18.41 -21.77
C LEU A 231 -14.99 -18.69 -22.84
N ALA A 232 -16.22 -18.22 -22.62
CA ALA A 232 -17.39 -18.60 -23.42
C ALA A 232 -17.56 -17.80 -24.73
N GLU A 233 -16.84 -16.70 -24.94
CA GLU A 233 -17.02 -15.85 -26.13
C GLU A 233 -16.15 -16.30 -27.30
N ARG A 234 -16.77 -16.54 -28.47
CA ARG A 234 -16.05 -16.95 -29.69
C ARG A 234 -15.33 -15.78 -30.38
N ASN A 235 -15.90 -14.58 -30.35
CA ASN A 235 -15.38 -13.42 -31.05
C ASN A 235 -14.13 -12.84 -30.36
N TYR A 236 -13.05 -12.64 -31.13
CA TYR A 236 -11.78 -12.11 -30.63
C TYR A 236 -11.92 -10.68 -30.06
N SER A 237 -12.56 -9.77 -30.80
CA SER A 237 -12.71 -8.36 -30.41
C SER A 237 -13.51 -8.18 -29.12
N GLN A 238 -14.59 -8.96 -28.96
CA GLN A 238 -15.42 -8.95 -27.76
C GLN A 238 -14.67 -9.45 -26.53
N ARG A 239 -13.88 -10.55 -26.68
CA ARG A 239 -13.01 -11.07 -25.61
C ARG A 239 -12.01 -10.02 -25.13
N VAL A 240 -11.31 -9.37 -26.05
CA VAL A 240 -10.32 -8.32 -25.74
C VAL A 240 -10.99 -7.14 -25.02
N GLN A 241 -12.11 -6.64 -25.55
CA GLN A 241 -12.82 -5.50 -24.95
C GLN A 241 -13.32 -5.82 -23.54
N ARG A 242 -13.83 -7.03 -23.30
CA ARG A 242 -14.23 -7.47 -21.95
C ARG A 242 -13.04 -7.62 -21.02
N GLY A 243 -11.93 -8.19 -21.49
CA GLY A 243 -10.68 -8.29 -20.73
C GLY A 243 -10.19 -6.93 -20.25
N HIS A 244 -10.18 -5.92 -21.13
CA HIS A 244 -9.80 -4.55 -20.76
C HIS A 244 -10.76 -3.92 -19.76
N ARG A 245 -12.08 -4.09 -19.97
CA ARG A 245 -13.08 -3.57 -19.05
C ARG A 245 -12.97 -4.22 -17.66
N GLN A 246 -12.66 -5.50 -17.59
CA GLN A 246 -12.42 -6.22 -16.34
C GLN A 246 -11.15 -5.73 -15.66
N ALA A 247 -10.05 -5.60 -16.40
CA ALA A 247 -8.79 -5.06 -15.90
C ALA A 247 -9.00 -3.67 -15.28
N LEU A 248 -9.63 -2.75 -16.02
CA LEU A 248 -9.94 -1.41 -15.53
C LEU A 248 -10.82 -1.43 -14.27
N ARG A 249 -11.91 -2.22 -14.27
CA ARG A 249 -12.81 -2.33 -13.11
C ARG A 249 -12.10 -2.87 -11.88
N SER A 250 -11.25 -3.88 -12.05
CA SER A 250 -10.47 -4.44 -10.94
C SER A 250 -9.43 -3.45 -10.40
N ALA A 251 -8.78 -2.67 -11.28
CA ALA A 251 -7.88 -1.60 -10.87
C ALA A 251 -8.62 -0.49 -10.10
N LEU A 252 -9.81 -0.10 -10.57
CA LEU A 252 -10.65 0.90 -9.91
C LEU A 252 -11.15 0.41 -8.54
N LEU A 253 -11.69 -0.81 -8.46
CA LEU A 253 -12.18 -1.36 -7.19
C LEU A 253 -11.06 -1.60 -6.17
N ALA A 254 -9.87 -2.00 -6.62
CA ALA A 254 -8.73 -2.14 -5.72
C ALA A 254 -8.29 -0.78 -5.15
N ASN A 255 -8.21 0.26 -5.99
CA ASN A 255 -7.83 1.59 -5.54
C ASN A 255 -8.95 2.33 -4.81
N SER A 256 -10.23 2.05 -5.08
CA SER A 256 -11.34 2.66 -4.34
C SER A 256 -11.28 2.32 -2.86
N VAL A 257 -10.76 1.14 -2.49
CA VAL A 257 -10.52 0.78 -1.09
C VAL A 257 -9.49 1.71 -0.46
N ALA A 258 -8.40 2.03 -1.16
CA ALA A 258 -7.44 3.03 -0.70
C ALA A 258 -8.06 4.43 -0.61
N TRP A 259 -8.95 4.78 -1.55
CA TRP A 259 -9.63 6.07 -1.59
C TRP A 259 -10.67 6.25 -0.48
N LEU A 260 -11.17 5.16 0.12
CA LEU A 260 -12.01 5.22 1.32
C LEU A 260 -11.22 5.65 2.56
N GLY A 261 -9.88 5.60 2.53
CA GLY A 261 -9.03 5.99 3.65
C GLY A 261 -9.16 7.46 4.06
N LEU A 262 -9.24 8.40 3.11
CA LEU A 262 -9.33 9.84 3.41
C LEU A 262 -10.69 10.20 4.00
N PRO A 263 -11.84 9.79 3.41
CA PRO A 263 -13.13 9.95 4.06
C PRO A 263 -13.18 9.36 5.46
N LEU A 264 -12.60 8.17 5.67
CA LEU A 264 -12.58 7.54 6.99
C LEU A 264 -11.74 8.34 8.00
N CYS A 265 -10.57 8.83 7.57
CA CYS A 265 -9.71 9.70 8.36
C CYS A 265 -10.40 11.02 8.71
N LEU A 266 -11.11 11.64 7.77
CA LEU A 266 -11.86 12.88 8.01
C LEU A 266 -13.04 12.66 8.96
N LEU A 267 -13.71 11.52 8.89
CA LEU A 267 -14.83 11.20 9.77
C LEU A 267 -14.37 10.87 11.19
N CYS A 268 -13.27 10.10 11.33
CA CYS A 268 -12.85 9.56 12.63
C CYS A 268 -11.64 10.26 13.25
N GLY A 269 -11.04 11.24 12.56
CA GLY A 269 -9.86 11.98 13.03
C GLY A 269 -8.56 11.16 13.08
N ASN A 270 -8.56 9.91 12.60
CA ASN A 270 -7.44 8.99 12.78
C ASN A 270 -6.67 8.73 11.47
N LYS A 271 -5.40 9.15 11.44
CA LYS A 271 -4.49 8.92 10.31
C LYS A 271 -4.16 7.44 10.07
N LEU A 272 -4.20 6.59 11.10
CA LEU A 272 -3.95 5.16 10.95
C LEU A 272 -5.02 4.48 10.10
N ASP A 273 -6.27 4.95 10.17
CA ASP A 273 -7.37 4.43 9.36
C ASP A 273 -7.10 4.68 7.86
N PHE A 274 -6.49 5.82 7.52
CA PHE A 274 -6.04 6.12 6.16
C PHE A 274 -4.93 5.16 5.70
N TYR A 275 -3.88 4.99 6.50
CA TYR A 275 -2.76 4.10 6.14
C TYR A 275 -3.20 2.64 6.02
N MET A 276 -4.12 2.20 6.89
CA MET A 276 -4.71 0.86 6.84
C MET A 276 -5.43 0.61 5.51
N MET A 277 -6.33 1.53 5.12
CA MET A 277 -7.04 1.42 3.84
C MET A 277 -6.10 1.51 2.64
N LEU A 278 -5.08 2.36 2.71
CA LEU A 278 -4.04 2.48 1.69
C LEU A 278 -3.29 1.16 1.49
N LEU A 279 -2.85 0.52 2.58
CA LEU A 279 -2.15 -0.76 2.53
C LEU A 279 -3.03 -1.88 1.97
N VAL A 280 -4.29 -1.97 2.43
CA VAL A 280 -5.25 -2.98 1.93
C VAL A 280 -5.54 -2.79 0.45
N GLY A 281 -5.79 -1.55 0.01
CA GLY A 281 -5.97 -1.23 -1.40
C GLY A 281 -4.73 -1.54 -2.24
N GLY A 282 -3.52 -1.28 -1.71
CA GLY A 282 -2.25 -1.64 -2.34
C GLY A 282 -2.06 -3.15 -2.51
N VAL A 283 -2.43 -3.95 -1.49
CA VAL A 283 -2.44 -5.42 -1.56
C VAL A 283 -3.40 -5.88 -2.66
N TYR A 284 -4.65 -5.39 -2.67
CA TYR A 284 -5.61 -5.72 -3.73
C TYR A 284 -5.11 -5.31 -5.12
N HIS A 285 -4.53 -4.12 -5.25
CA HIS A 285 -4.02 -3.64 -6.54
C HIS A 285 -2.93 -4.56 -7.09
N ARG A 286 -2.02 -5.03 -6.22
CA ARG A 286 -1.00 -6.03 -6.56
C ARG A 286 -1.61 -7.39 -6.91
N ASP A 287 -2.58 -7.85 -6.13
CA ASP A 287 -3.17 -9.18 -6.28
C ASP A 287 -4.16 -9.29 -7.44
N PHE A 288 -4.63 -8.17 -7.98
CA PHE A 288 -5.45 -8.14 -9.18
C PHE A 288 -4.71 -7.52 -10.37
N TYR A 289 -3.42 -7.21 -10.22
CA TYR A 289 -2.58 -6.78 -11.33
C TYR A 289 -2.61 -7.80 -12.48
N PRO A 290 -2.68 -7.36 -13.75
CA PRO A 290 -2.76 -8.25 -14.90
C PRO A 290 -1.60 -9.24 -14.95
N ARG A 291 -1.87 -10.46 -15.42
CA ARG A 291 -0.87 -11.51 -15.65
C ARG A 291 -0.83 -11.84 -17.13
N LEU A 292 0.36 -12.02 -17.70
CA LEU A 292 0.46 -12.36 -19.12
C LEU A 292 -0.17 -13.73 -19.41
N SER A 293 -0.02 -14.70 -18.51
CA SER A 293 -0.63 -16.04 -18.67
C SER A 293 -2.17 -16.00 -18.80
N ASP A 294 -2.84 -15.14 -18.03
CA ASP A 294 -4.29 -14.95 -18.09
C ASP A 294 -4.72 -14.42 -19.47
N TRP A 295 -3.93 -13.51 -20.06
CA TRP A 295 -4.18 -12.97 -21.41
C TRP A 295 -3.86 -13.97 -22.51
N GLU A 296 -2.81 -14.76 -22.36
CA GLU A 296 -2.51 -15.88 -23.26
C GLU A 296 -3.65 -16.89 -23.26
N GLN A 297 -4.20 -17.25 -22.10
CA GLN A 297 -5.36 -18.15 -21.99
C GLN A 297 -6.63 -17.55 -22.62
N LEU A 298 -6.90 -16.26 -22.39
CA LEU A 298 -8.08 -15.59 -22.94
C LEU A 298 -8.07 -15.53 -24.48
N LEU A 299 -6.87 -15.42 -25.07
CA LEU A 299 -6.68 -15.25 -26.52
C LEU A 299 -6.30 -16.56 -27.23
N GLN A 300 -6.13 -17.67 -26.51
CA GLN A 300 -5.97 -18.99 -27.11
C GLN A 300 -7.25 -19.40 -27.88
N VAL A 301 -7.05 -19.97 -29.07
CA VAL A 301 -8.13 -20.42 -29.97
C VAL A 301 -8.72 -21.76 -29.52
N ALA A 302 -7.96 -22.56 -28.77
CA ALA A 302 -8.41 -23.77 -28.11
C ALA A 302 -7.82 -23.83 -26.68
N PRO A 303 -8.62 -23.94 -25.62
CA PRO A 303 -8.09 -24.10 -24.27
C PRO A 303 -7.40 -25.46 -24.17
N THR A 304 -6.07 -25.47 -24.08
CA THR A 304 -5.28 -26.72 -23.96
C THR A 304 -5.45 -27.39 -22.60
N ASN A 305 -5.96 -26.66 -21.58
CA ASN A 305 -6.40 -27.21 -20.31
C ASN A 305 -7.38 -26.23 -19.62
N PRO A 306 -8.68 -26.53 -19.50
CA PRO A 306 -9.63 -25.70 -18.74
C PRO A 306 -9.38 -25.72 -17.22
N ALA A 307 -8.38 -26.46 -16.74
CA ALA A 307 -8.09 -26.72 -15.33
C ALA A 307 -6.71 -26.21 -14.88
N ALA A 308 -6.20 -25.11 -15.45
CA ALA A 308 -5.10 -24.41 -14.80
C ALA A 308 -5.59 -23.93 -13.42
N ALA A 309 -5.21 -24.66 -12.37
CA ALA A 309 -5.66 -24.41 -11.01
C ALA A 309 -5.43 -22.93 -10.68
N PRO A 310 -6.44 -22.20 -10.18
CA PRO A 310 -6.25 -20.82 -9.77
C PRO A 310 -5.16 -20.80 -8.71
N ILE A 311 -3.99 -20.24 -9.05
CA ILE A 311 -2.89 -20.04 -8.10
C ILE A 311 -3.51 -19.43 -6.82
N PRO A 312 -3.31 -20.04 -5.65
CA PRO A 312 -4.06 -19.70 -4.44
C PRO A 312 -3.91 -18.20 -4.15
N ARG A 313 -5.01 -17.46 -4.29
CA ARG A 313 -5.08 -16.03 -4.03
C ARG A 313 -5.07 -15.85 -2.49
N ARG A 314 -3.88 -15.74 -1.91
CA ARG A 314 -3.59 -15.60 -0.47
C ARG A 314 -3.98 -14.24 0.13
N SER A 315 -4.51 -13.37 -0.71
CA SER A 315 -4.67 -11.95 -0.45
C SER A 315 -5.74 -11.60 0.56
N LEU A 316 -6.80 -12.40 0.67
CA LEU A 316 -7.79 -12.23 1.75
C LEU A 316 -7.21 -12.54 3.13
N GLN A 317 -6.33 -13.53 3.26
CA GLN A 317 -5.65 -13.83 4.53
C GLN A 317 -4.68 -12.70 4.92
N VAL A 318 -3.95 -12.15 3.94
CA VAL A 318 -3.04 -11.02 4.17
C VAL A 318 -3.82 -9.76 4.53
N SER A 319 -4.91 -9.45 3.82
CA SER A 319 -5.75 -8.30 4.15
C SER A 319 -6.46 -8.46 5.49
N LEU A 320 -6.93 -9.65 5.85
CA LEU A 320 -7.48 -9.92 7.19
C LEU A 320 -6.41 -9.81 8.28
N ALA A 321 -5.19 -10.28 8.04
CA ALA A 321 -4.10 -10.14 8.99
C ALA A 321 -3.65 -8.68 9.16
N LEU A 322 -3.59 -7.91 8.07
CA LEU A 322 -3.30 -6.47 8.11
C LEU A 322 -4.41 -5.70 8.81
N LEU A 323 -5.68 -5.96 8.46
CA LEU A 323 -6.83 -5.31 9.07
C LEU A 323 -6.95 -5.68 10.55
N GLY A 324 -6.76 -6.96 10.89
CA GLY A 324 -6.78 -7.47 12.27
C GLY A 324 -5.62 -6.93 13.11
N GLY A 325 -4.40 -6.96 12.59
CA GLY A 325 -3.20 -6.45 13.27
C GLY A 325 -3.26 -4.93 13.51
N LEU A 326 -3.71 -4.16 12.51
CA LEU A 326 -3.89 -2.72 12.66
C LEU A 326 -5.11 -2.36 13.52
N SER A 327 -6.15 -3.19 13.52
CA SER A 327 -7.27 -3.01 14.47
C SER A 327 -6.79 -3.18 15.91
N LEU A 328 -5.99 -4.20 16.22
CA LEU A 328 -5.43 -4.40 17.57
C LEU A 328 -4.50 -3.25 17.97
N ALA A 329 -3.67 -2.75 17.04
CA ALA A 329 -2.85 -1.56 17.28
C ALA A 329 -3.68 -0.28 17.50
N GLY A 330 -4.84 -0.17 16.83
CA GLY A 330 -5.79 0.92 17.02
C GLY A 330 -6.69 0.80 18.26
N TYR A 331 -6.82 -0.40 18.85
CA TYR A 331 -7.59 -0.63 20.09
C TYR A 331 -6.77 -0.44 21.37
N ALA A 332 -5.44 -0.47 21.28
CA ALA A 332 -4.56 -0.23 22.43
C ALA A 332 -4.45 1.25 22.83
N GLY A 333 -4.99 2.18 22.04
CA GLY A 333 -5.09 3.60 22.37
C GLY A 333 -6.55 4.00 22.58
N GLN A 334 -6.83 4.84 23.57
CA GLN A 334 -8.13 5.47 23.71
C GLN A 334 -8.50 6.21 22.41
N PRO A 335 -9.79 6.39 22.07
CA PRO A 335 -10.21 7.13 20.88
C PRO A 335 -9.71 8.60 20.83
N ALA A 336 -9.06 9.08 21.90
CA ALA A 336 -8.46 10.39 22.03
C ALA A 336 -6.90 10.40 22.06
N ASP A 337 -6.21 9.26 21.95
CA ASP A 337 -4.75 9.17 22.19
C ASP A 337 -3.85 9.62 21.04
N PHE A 338 -4.40 9.88 19.86
CA PHE A 338 -3.65 10.49 18.77
C PHE A 338 -3.97 11.98 18.64
N ARG A 339 -3.87 12.69 19.78
CA ARG A 339 -3.64 14.14 19.78
C ARG A 339 -2.29 14.38 19.09
N ILE A 340 -2.27 15.26 18.10
CA ILE A 340 -1.01 15.93 17.71
C ILE A 340 -0.55 16.61 18.99
N ARG A 341 0.52 16.09 19.59
CA ARG A 341 1.08 16.57 20.86
C ARG A 341 1.47 18.04 20.67
N GLN A 342 0.61 18.97 21.07
CA GLN A 342 1.09 20.24 21.57
C GLN A 342 1.65 19.94 22.94
N ASP A 343 2.95 20.18 23.12
CA ASP A 343 3.52 20.32 24.45
C ASP A 343 2.76 21.48 25.11
N CYS A 344 1.72 21.17 25.88
CA CYS A 344 1.04 22.14 26.71
C CYS A 344 2.03 22.52 27.81
N THR A 345 2.88 23.48 27.51
CA THR A 345 3.76 24.10 28.48
C THR A 345 3.13 25.39 28.97
N ASP A 346 3.15 25.62 30.28
CA ASP A 346 2.83 26.94 30.83
C ASP A 346 3.86 27.99 30.36
N ALA A 347 3.65 29.27 30.69
CA ALA A 347 4.56 30.35 30.34
C ALA A 347 6.00 30.16 30.89
N ASN A 348 6.21 29.16 31.76
CA ASN A 348 7.48 28.82 32.39
C ASN A 348 8.06 27.47 31.92
N ALA A 349 7.54 26.92 30.80
CA ALA A 349 8.00 25.67 30.20
C ALA A 349 7.77 24.38 31.04
N ASN A 350 6.88 24.42 32.03
CA ASN A 350 6.50 23.20 32.78
C ASN A 350 5.38 22.44 32.07
N PRO A 351 5.37 21.10 32.10
CA PRO A 351 4.29 20.31 31.50
C PRO A 351 2.98 20.54 32.26
N ALA A 352 1.97 21.05 31.56
CA ALA A 352 0.61 21.24 32.06
C ALA A 352 -0.36 20.25 31.39
N GLU A 353 -1.33 19.72 32.15
CA GLU A 353 -2.42 18.93 31.57
C GLU A 353 -3.28 19.83 30.68
N CYS A 354 -3.45 19.45 29.41
CA CYS A 354 -4.34 20.17 28.51
C CYS A 354 -5.79 19.89 28.93
N ASP A 355 -6.29 20.71 29.85
CA ASP A 355 -7.65 20.59 30.39
C ASP A 355 -8.66 20.99 29.30
N ASN A 356 -9.46 20.02 28.86
CA ASN A 356 -10.54 20.20 27.89
C ASN A 356 -11.84 20.67 28.58
N SER A 357 -11.75 21.61 29.52
CA SER A 357 -12.89 22.04 30.34
C SER A 357 -13.40 23.45 30.03
N HIS A 358 -13.31 23.89 28.78
CA HIS A 358 -14.00 25.10 28.31
C HIS A 358 -14.92 24.83 27.11
N SER A 359 -15.87 23.91 27.31
CA SER A 359 -17.13 23.94 26.57
C SER A 359 -18.30 23.81 27.55
N GLY A 360 -18.79 24.96 28.01
CA GLY A 360 -20.15 25.20 28.53
C GLY A 360 -20.54 24.49 29.82
N GLY A 361 -20.73 25.25 30.92
CA GLY A 361 -21.43 24.73 32.09
C GLY A 361 -21.51 25.73 33.24
N HIS A 362 -22.72 26.24 33.51
CA HIS A 362 -23.08 26.88 34.77
C HIS A 362 -22.95 25.89 35.94
N GLY A 363 -22.41 26.36 37.07
CA GLY A 363 -22.35 25.68 38.37
C GLY A 363 -21.10 26.17 39.11
N GLY A 364 -21.17 26.85 40.25
CA GLY A 364 -22.01 26.57 41.41
C GLY A 364 -21.20 25.75 42.40
N GLY A 365 -20.45 26.41 43.29
CA GLY A 365 -19.67 25.81 44.39
C GLY A 365 -18.66 26.83 44.92
N SER A 366 -18.99 27.62 45.95
CA SER A 366 -18.95 27.30 47.39
C SER A 366 -17.56 26.88 47.90
N GLY A 367 -16.89 27.82 48.60
CA GLY A 367 -15.67 27.57 49.37
C GLY A 367 -14.96 28.86 49.81
N SER A 368 -15.38 29.40 50.97
CA SER A 368 -14.69 30.18 52.02
C SER A 368 -13.31 30.82 51.75
N SER A 369 -12.86 31.91 52.38
CA SER A 369 -13.38 32.93 53.29
C SER A 369 -12.19 33.87 53.55
N TYR A 370 -12.29 35.17 53.31
CA TYR A 370 -11.46 36.16 54.00
C TYR A 370 -12.25 37.47 54.17
N ARG A 371 -12.17 37.98 55.40
CA ARG A 371 -12.98 39.04 55.99
C ARG A 371 -12.13 40.31 56.09
N GLY A 372 -12.73 41.45 55.77
CA GLY A 372 -12.20 42.80 55.99
C GLY A 372 -12.24 43.61 54.70
N GLY A 373 -12.85 44.77 54.59
CA GLY A 373 -13.55 45.63 55.53
C GLY A 373 -13.71 46.99 54.83
N SER A 374 -14.90 47.60 54.95
CA SER A 374 -15.26 49.01 54.74
C SER A 374 -14.88 49.75 53.45
N GLY A 375 -15.88 50.33 52.80
CA GLY A 375 -15.71 51.38 51.79
C GLY A 375 -17.02 51.69 51.05
N ASP A 376 -17.78 52.65 51.57
CA ASP A 376 -18.98 53.24 50.98
C ASP A 376 -18.74 53.85 49.58
N GLY A 377 -19.77 53.90 48.73
CA GLY A 377 -19.80 54.88 47.63
C GLY A 377 -20.61 54.54 46.38
N HIS A 378 -21.84 55.10 46.32
CA HIS A 378 -22.48 55.72 45.14
C HIS A 378 -22.91 54.91 43.89
N SER A 379 -24.23 54.77 43.78
CA SER A 379 -25.16 55.25 42.71
C SER A 379 -24.72 55.35 41.22
N GLY A 380 -25.63 54.86 40.35
CA GLY A 380 -25.81 55.28 38.95
C GLY A 380 -25.14 54.35 37.93
N THR A 381 -25.69 53.98 36.78
CA THR A 381 -26.86 54.44 36.02
C THR A 381 -27.07 53.42 34.89
N ARG A 382 -28.32 53.01 34.63
CA ARG A 382 -28.73 52.43 33.34
C ARG A 382 -29.18 53.58 32.43
N ARG A 383 -28.52 53.81 31.28
CA ARG A 383 -29.10 54.27 29.99
C ARG A 383 -28.05 54.69 28.95
N GLY A 384 -28.33 54.34 27.70
CA GLY A 384 -27.87 55.05 26.48
C GLY A 384 -26.65 54.42 25.80
N GLY A 385 -26.62 54.15 24.49
CA GLY A 385 -27.51 54.61 23.44
C GLY A 385 -27.38 53.85 22.13
N PHE A 386 -28.46 53.96 21.35
CA PHE A 386 -28.55 53.69 19.93
C PHE A 386 -27.64 54.65 19.14
N GLY A 387 -27.01 54.13 18.09
CA GLY A 387 -26.42 54.91 17.00
C GLY A 387 -26.66 54.16 15.69
N SER A 388 -27.53 54.71 14.87
CA SER A 388 -28.15 54.12 13.68
C SER A 388 -27.70 54.92 12.46
N PHE A 389 -27.23 54.20 11.43
CA PHE A 389 -27.32 54.48 9.98
C PHE A 389 -26.47 55.55 9.28
N GLY A 390 -26.05 55.17 8.05
CA GLY A 390 -25.60 56.02 6.95
C GLY A 390 -24.17 55.67 6.51
N GLY A 391 -23.85 55.31 5.27
CA GLY A 391 -24.58 55.33 4.01
C GLY A 391 -23.67 54.80 2.89
N SER A 392 -24.26 54.61 1.72
CA SER A 392 -23.92 53.73 0.60
C SER A 392 -23.13 54.36 -0.57
N HIS A 393 -22.60 53.49 -1.45
CA HIS A 393 -22.12 53.69 -2.83
C HIS A 393 -20.85 54.56 -3.01
N GLY A 394 -19.89 54.29 -3.90
CA GLY A 394 -19.67 53.34 -5.00
C GLY A 394 -18.58 53.94 -5.92
N PHE A 395 -17.84 53.13 -6.69
CA PHE A 395 -17.55 53.33 -8.14
C PHE A 395 -16.43 52.42 -8.67
N PHE A 396 -16.70 51.84 -9.85
CA PHE A 396 -15.78 51.27 -10.82
C PHE A 396 -15.27 52.38 -11.74
N GLY A 397 -14.07 52.22 -12.33
CA GLY A 397 -13.80 52.72 -13.69
C GLY A 397 -12.55 53.58 -13.87
N GLY A 398 -11.58 53.02 -14.61
CA GLY A 398 -10.40 53.64 -15.18
C GLY A 398 -9.65 52.60 -16.00
#